data_AF-A0A150WRW6-F1
#
_entry.id   AF-A0A150WRW6-F1
#
_cell.length_a   1.000
_cell.length_b   1.000
_cell.length_c   1.000
_cell.angle_alpha   90.00
_cell.angle_beta   90.00
_cell.angle_gamma   90.00
#
_symmetry.space_group_name_H-M   'P 1'
#
loop_
_entity.id
_entity.type
_entity.pdbx_description
1 polymer ?
#
loop_
_entity_poly.entity_id
_entity_poly.type
_entity_poly.pdbx_seq_one_letter_code
_entity_poly.pdbx_strand_id
1 'polypeptide(L)'
;MKKKYVRTFLVILALALLPIGLFILDKKLGEKRGVANDTSSSESTHSEYDLSDSSPEEFKKAFKYQMLKNASLDQTSAGPGITLGLFLVKDEDGKTVNVCEKYPTIDFVFKAEGVAFSGAIPTLIVRGPCLVASDQRTLESLPIPFSKILRSPLTQIEFAGEIPGRSEKSKIFVKNVVEFWPTDWNWVGVTLYGDVEEPSLNINGYEIISVLGQPVLIQAE
;
A
#
# COMPACT_ATOMS: atom_id res chain seq x y z
N MET A 1 -51.68 40.49 1.52
CA MET A 1 -50.66 39.71 0.75
C MET A 1 -49.33 39.44 1.47
N LYS A 2 -48.99 40.06 2.60
CA LYS A 2 -47.64 39.95 3.20
C LYS A 2 -47.32 38.65 3.99
N LYS A 3 -48.32 37.90 4.48
CA LYS A 3 -48.07 36.71 5.35
C LYS A 3 -47.56 35.45 4.61
N LYS A 4 -47.86 35.28 3.31
CA LYS A 4 -47.42 34.08 2.56
C LYS A 4 -45.92 34.11 2.23
N TYR A 5 -45.36 35.27 1.93
CA TYR A 5 -43.94 35.42 1.58
C TYR A 5 -42.99 35.18 2.75
N VAL A 6 -43.41 35.46 3.99
CA VAL A 6 -42.58 35.25 5.18
C VAL A 6 -42.30 33.76 5.42
N ARG A 7 -43.30 32.89 5.18
CA ARG A 7 -43.12 31.43 5.35
C ARG A 7 -42.19 30.85 4.29
N THR A 8 -42.32 31.27 3.04
CA THR A 8 -41.46 30.79 1.95
C THR A 8 -40.00 31.25 2.16
N PHE A 9 -39.80 32.48 2.63
CA PHE A 9 -38.45 33.00 2.91
C PHE A 9 -37.75 32.24 4.04
N LEU A 10 -38.46 31.88 5.11
CA LEU A 10 -37.90 31.07 6.21
C LEU A 10 -37.47 29.67 5.77
N VAL A 11 -38.22 29.03 4.88
CA VAL A 11 -37.87 27.69 4.36
C VAL A 11 -36.63 27.74 3.48
N ILE A 12 -36.51 28.76 2.62
CA ILE A 12 -35.33 28.95 1.77
C ILE A 12 -34.08 29.25 2.62
N LEU A 13 -34.22 30.08 3.65
CA LEU A 13 -33.12 30.36 4.58
C LEU A 13 -32.67 29.11 5.33
N ALA A 14 -33.61 28.26 5.78
CA ALA A 14 -33.31 27.01 6.46
C ALA A 14 -32.58 26.01 5.54
N LEU A 15 -32.98 25.92 4.27
CA LEU A 15 -32.33 25.06 3.27
C LEU A 15 -30.93 25.57 2.89
N ALA A 16 -30.73 26.89 2.84
CA ALA A 16 -29.43 27.49 2.53
C ALA A 16 -28.39 27.30 3.65
N LEU A 17 -28.82 27.15 4.91
CA LEU A 17 -27.94 26.93 6.06
C LEU A 17 -27.54 25.46 6.27
N LEU A 18 -28.29 24.52 5.70
CA LEU A 18 -28.05 23.09 5.83
C LEU A 18 -26.66 22.61 5.33
N PRO A 19 -26.15 23.03 4.15
CA PRO A 19 -24.82 22.63 3.69
C PRO A 19 -23.69 23.19 4.56
N ILE A 20 -23.87 24.38 5.15
CA ILE A 20 -22.90 24.98 6.07
C ILE A 20 -22.82 24.17 7.37
N GLY A 21 -23.98 23.74 7.89
CA GLY A 21 -24.04 22.86 9.06
C GLY A 21 -23.33 21.52 8.83
N LEU A 22 -23.55 20.91 7.66
CA LEU A 22 -22.88 19.66 7.26
C LEU A 22 -21.36 19.84 7.13
N PHE A 23 -20.90 20.95 6.55
CA PHE A 23 -19.46 21.24 6.42
C PHE A 23 -18.76 21.43 7.78
N ILE A 24 -19.43 22.07 8.75
CA ILE A 24 -18.88 22.24 10.12
C ILE A 24 -18.86 20.90 10.87
N LEU A 25 -19.89 20.07 10.71
CA LEU A 25 -19.95 18.73 11.28
C LEU A 25 -18.84 17.84 10.74
N ASP A 26 -18.57 17.88 9.43
CA ASP A 26 -17.52 17.10 8.80
C ASP A 26 -16.12 17.50 9.32
N LYS A 27 -15.87 18.81 9.50
CA LYS A 27 -14.63 19.28 10.13
C LYS A 27 -14.46 18.78 11.57
N LYS A 28 -15.52 18.80 12.39
CA LYS A 28 -15.44 18.31 13.78
C LYS A 28 -15.32 16.79 13.88
N LEU A 29 -15.94 16.06 12.95
CA LEU A 29 -15.80 14.59 12.90
C LEU A 29 -14.44 14.18 12.32
N GLY A 30 -13.86 14.96 11.40
CA GLY A 30 -12.49 14.79 10.94
C GLY A 30 -11.47 14.97 12.07
N GLU A 31 -11.65 15.98 12.92
CA GLU A 31 -10.79 16.23 14.08
C GLU A 31 -10.89 15.11 15.14
N LYS A 32 -12.07 14.53 15.35
CA LYS A 32 -12.24 13.33 16.21
C LYS A 32 -11.82 12.01 15.57
N ARG A 33 -11.64 11.97 14.25
CA ARG A 33 -11.01 10.84 13.53
C ARG A 33 -9.50 11.00 13.45
N GLY A 34 -8.97 12.17 13.80
CA GLY A 34 -7.55 12.39 14.04
C GLY A 34 -7.12 11.80 15.38
N VAL A 35 -6.58 10.58 15.31
CA VAL A 35 -5.55 10.04 16.21
C VAL A 35 -5.86 10.14 17.71
N ALA A 36 -6.23 9.00 18.30
CA ALA A 36 -5.82 8.69 19.66
C ALA A 36 -4.28 8.65 19.68
N ASN A 37 -3.64 9.82 19.79
CA ASN A 37 -2.23 9.93 20.13
C ASN A 37 -2.20 10.10 21.64
N ASP A 38 -2.41 8.99 22.34
CA ASP A 38 -2.20 8.93 23.78
C ASP A 38 -0.72 9.18 24.05
N THR A 39 -0.41 10.42 24.40
CA THR A 39 0.79 10.77 25.16
C THR A 39 0.68 10.15 26.55
N SER A 40 0.99 8.87 26.66
CA SER A 40 1.32 8.22 27.92
C SER A 40 2.48 7.26 27.72
N SER A 41 3.60 7.60 28.37
CA SER A 41 4.76 6.75 28.70
C SER A 41 5.46 6.02 27.55
N SER A 42 6.61 6.56 27.18
CA SER A 42 7.77 5.83 26.67
C SER A 42 8.02 4.57 27.54
N GLU A 43 8.22 3.40 26.88
CA GLU A 43 8.20 2.00 27.37
C GLU A 43 6.80 1.34 27.18
N SER A 44 6.46 0.58 26.14
CA SER A 44 7.17 -0.25 25.16
C SER A 44 6.38 -0.30 23.83
N THR A 45 6.73 0.52 22.84
CA THR A 45 6.02 0.58 21.53
C THR A 45 6.26 -0.66 20.64
N HIS A 46 7.11 -1.59 21.06
CA HIS A 46 7.43 -2.81 20.32
C HIS A 46 6.26 -3.81 20.25
N SER A 47 5.38 -3.84 21.26
CA SER A 47 4.36 -4.90 21.36
C SER A 47 3.31 -4.86 20.25
N GLU A 48 3.13 -3.72 19.58
CA GLU A 48 2.05 -3.57 18.60
C GLU A 48 2.39 -4.18 17.23
N TYR A 49 3.66 -4.31 16.88
CA TYR A 49 4.11 -4.91 15.61
C TYR A 49 4.98 -6.16 15.81
N ASP A 50 5.21 -6.58 17.05
CA ASP A 50 5.87 -7.83 17.37
C ASP A 50 4.89 -9.01 17.25
N LEU A 51 5.10 -9.86 16.25
CA LEU A 51 4.30 -11.06 16.01
C LEU A 51 5.05 -12.34 16.40
N SER A 52 6.20 -12.22 17.08
CA SER A 52 7.11 -13.34 17.39
C SER A 52 6.47 -14.41 18.28
N ASP A 53 5.53 -14.03 19.14
CA ASP A 53 4.80 -14.95 20.04
C ASP A 53 3.39 -15.33 19.55
N SER A 54 2.99 -14.89 18.35
CA SER A 54 1.66 -15.19 17.81
C SER A 54 1.53 -16.67 17.44
N SER A 55 0.37 -17.27 17.70
CA SER A 55 0.05 -18.58 17.13
C SER A 55 0.02 -18.53 15.60
N PRO A 56 0.21 -19.64 14.86
CA PRO A 56 0.22 -19.63 13.40
C PRO A 56 -1.03 -19.01 12.76
N GLU A 57 -2.20 -19.20 13.37
CA GLU A 57 -3.48 -18.63 12.92
C GLU A 57 -3.57 -17.13 13.18
N GLU A 58 -3.17 -16.69 14.38
CA GLU A 58 -3.12 -15.27 14.74
C GLU A 58 -2.10 -14.53 13.89
N PHE A 59 -0.91 -15.12 13.71
CA PHE A 59 0.15 -14.60 12.84
C PHE A 59 -0.39 -14.35 11.44
N LYS A 60 -1.04 -15.34 10.81
CA LYS A 60 -1.61 -15.23 9.46
C LYS A 60 -2.58 -14.07 9.29
N LYS A 61 -3.31 -13.70 10.35
CA LYS A 61 -4.23 -12.56 10.34
C LYS A 61 -3.51 -11.26 10.66
N ALA A 62 -2.64 -11.28 11.66
CA ALA A 62 -1.94 -10.11 12.17
C ALA A 62 -0.94 -9.56 11.17
N PHE A 63 -0.13 -10.39 10.50
CA PHE A 63 0.90 -9.91 9.57
C PHE A 63 0.29 -9.08 8.44
N LYS A 64 -0.86 -9.51 7.90
CA LYS A 64 -1.57 -8.80 6.82
C LYS A 64 -1.97 -7.41 7.26
N TYR A 65 -2.55 -7.30 8.46
CA TYR A 65 -2.95 -6.03 9.01
C TYR A 65 -1.73 -5.16 9.34
N GLN A 66 -0.70 -5.69 9.99
CA GLN A 66 0.50 -4.93 10.36
C GLN A 66 1.24 -4.38 9.15
N MET A 67 1.37 -5.19 8.10
CA MET A 67 2.03 -4.79 6.86
C MET A 67 1.24 -3.72 6.10
N LEU A 68 -0.10 -3.79 6.13
CA LEU A 68 -0.96 -2.88 5.37
C LEU A 68 -1.43 -1.63 6.13
N LYS A 69 -1.47 -1.64 7.48
CA LYS A 69 -2.03 -0.50 8.26
C LYS A 69 -1.27 0.81 8.05
N ASN A 70 0.02 0.71 7.72
CA ASN A 70 0.90 1.84 7.39
C ASN A 70 1.27 1.86 5.90
N ALA A 71 0.51 1.18 5.04
CA ALA A 71 0.82 1.20 3.62
C ALA A 71 0.51 2.57 3.02
N SER A 72 1.48 3.13 2.32
CA SER A 72 1.35 4.42 1.63
C SER A 72 1.97 4.36 0.23
N LEU A 73 1.46 5.22 -0.64
CA LEU A 73 2.11 5.55 -1.91
C LEU A 73 3.00 6.77 -1.69
N ASP A 74 4.30 6.58 -1.87
CA ASP A 74 5.29 7.64 -1.70
C ASP A 74 5.88 8.02 -3.07
N GLN A 75 6.09 9.32 -3.29
CA GLN A 75 6.78 9.78 -4.48
C GLN A 75 8.29 9.77 -4.24
N THR A 76 9.00 8.88 -4.95
CA THR A 76 10.47 8.82 -4.91
C THR A 76 11.08 9.55 -6.11
N SER A 77 12.40 9.75 -6.10
CA SER A 77 13.13 10.29 -7.25
C SER A 77 13.08 9.39 -8.49
N ALA A 78 12.81 8.10 -8.32
CA ALA A 78 12.73 7.11 -9.40
C ALA A 78 11.29 6.82 -9.88
N GLY A 79 10.27 7.38 -9.22
CA GLY A 79 8.87 7.14 -9.51
C GLY A 79 8.04 6.92 -8.23
N PRO A 80 6.74 6.59 -8.37
CA PRO A 80 5.93 6.16 -7.25
C PRO A 80 6.50 4.88 -6.64
N GLY A 81 6.48 4.79 -5.31
CA GLY A 81 6.87 3.62 -4.54
C GLY A 81 5.78 3.25 -3.55
N ILE A 82 5.79 2.00 -3.09
CA ILE A 82 4.92 1.54 -2.02
C ILE A 82 5.75 1.34 -0.76
N THR A 83 5.32 1.98 0.31
CA THR A 83 5.83 1.79 1.66
C THR A 83 4.86 0.90 2.42
N LEU A 84 5.38 0.05 3.31
CA LEU A 84 4.61 -0.93 4.07
C LEU A 84 5.01 -0.89 5.54
N GLY A 85 4.17 -1.40 6.43
CA GLY A 85 4.50 -1.54 7.84
C GLY A 85 5.56 -2.61 8.09
N LEU A 86 6.50 -2.32 8.99
CA LEU A 86 7.44 -3.30 9.55
C LEU A 86 6.73 -4.14 10.61
N PHE A 87 7.13 -5.40 10.74
CA PHE A 87 6.75 -6.26 11.87
C PHE A 87 7.91 -7.20 12.24
N LEU A 88 7.87 -7.72 13.47
CA LEU A 88 8.87 -8.66 13.98
C LEU A 88 8.33 -10.10 13.98
N VAL A 89 9.22 -11.06 13.77
CA VAL A 89 8.93 -12.49 13.72
C VAL A 89 10.02 -13.28 14.44
N LYS A 90 9.77 -14.57 14.74
CA LYS A 90 10.85 -15.48 15.15
C LYS A 90 11.54 -16.08 13.94
N ASP A 91 12.85 -16.12 13.96
CA ASP A 91 13.66 -16.93 13.05
C ASP A 91 13.64 -18.42 13.46
N GLU A 92 14.43 -19.24 12.79
CA GLU A 92 14.57 -20.67 13.05
C GLU A 92 15.14 -20.98 14.45
N ASP A 93 15.97 -20.08 14.99
CA ASP A 93 16.56 -20.19 16.34
C ASP A 93 15.60 -19.68 17.43
N GLY A 94 14.40 -19.21 17.06
CA GLY A 94 13.42 -18.64 17.97
C GLY A 94 13.74 -17.21 18.43
N LYS A 95 14.74 -16.56 17.81
CA LYS A 95 15.11 -15.17 18.10
C LYS A 95 14.17 -14.22 17.34
N THR A 96 13.78 -13.14 18.01
CA THR A 96 12.98 -12.08 17.40
C THR A 96 13.83 -11.27 16.43
N VAL A 97 13.45 -11.26 15.16
CA VAL A 97 14.12 -10.58 14.05
C VAL A 97 13.13 -9.74 13.24
N ASN A 98 13.62 -8.81 12.43
CA ASN A 98 12.78 -8.08 11.49
C ASN A 98 12.27 -8.99 10.39
N VAL A 99 11.06 -8.72 9.87
CA VAL A 99 10.50 -9.50 8.75
C VAL A 99 11.46 -9.61 7.57
N CYS A 100 12.23 -8.58 7.23
CA CYS A 100 13.16 -8.61 6.11
C CYS A 100 14.39 -9.50 6.33
N GLU A 101 14.77 -9.77 7.58
CA GLU A 101 15.85 -10.75 7.86
C GLU A 101 15.40 -12.16 7.53
N LYS A 102 14.12 -12.46 7.78
CA LYS A 102 13.50 -13.76 7.49
C LYS A 102 13.05 -13.89 6.03
N TYR A 103 12.53 -12.80 5.46
CA TYR A 103 12.00 -12.73 4.11
C TYR A 103 12.77 -11.67 3.28
N PRO A 104 13.95 -12.02 2.72
CA PRO A 104 14.84 -11.04 2.10
C PRO A 104 14.33 -10.48 0.77
N THR A 105 13.31 -11.08 0.16
CA THR A 105 12.78 -10.65 -1.15
C THR A 105 11.29 -10.35 -1.07
N ILE A 106 10.87 -9.27 -1.74
CA ILE A 106 9.48 -8.84 -1.84
C ILE A 106 9.06 -8.63 -3.29
N ASP A 107 7.88 -9.13 -3.66
CA ASP A 107 7.21 -8.87 -4.94
C ASP A 107 5.97 -8.03 -4.71
N PHE A 108 5.86 -6.91 -5.41
CA PHE A 108 4.61 -6.20 -5.59
C PHE A 108 3.98 -6.58 -6.93
N VAL A 109 2.69 -6.91 -6.92
CA VAL A 109 1.96 -7.34 -8.11
C VAL A 109 0.91 -6.31 -8.45
N PHE A 110 0.96 -5.84 -9.70
CA PHE A 110 0.05 -4.88 -10.27
C PHE A 110 -0.64 -5.46 -11.49
N LYS A 111 -1.90 -5.07 -11.70
CA LYS A 111 -2.67 -5.38 -12.90
C LYS A 111 -3.14 -4.08 -13.55
N ALA A 112 -3.11 -4.04 -14.88
CA ALA A 112 -3.63 -2.90 -15.60
C ALA A 112 -5.14 -2.74 -15.36
N GLU A 113 -5.57 -1.51 -15.13
CA GLU A 113 -6.99 -1.17 -14.94
C GLU A 113 -7.65 -0.92 -16.31
N GLY A 114 -8.84 -1.49 -16.55
CA GLY A 114 -9.63 -1.24 -17.76
C GLY A 114 -9.05 -1.81 -19.08
N VAL A 115 -7.96 -2.58 -19.05
CA VAL A 115 -7.29 -3.11 -20.26
C VAL A 115 -7.16 -4.63 -20.19
N ALA A 116 -7.53 -5.31 -21.28
CA ALA A 116 -7.27 -6.73 -21.48
C ALA A 116 -6.96 -7.01 -22.95
N PHE A 117 -5.96 -7.86 -23.21
CA PHE A 117 -5.58 -8.30 -24.56
C PHE A 117 -5.79 -9.80 -24.68
N SER A 118 -6.61 -10.22 -25.65
CA SER A 118 -6.93 -11.65 -25.87
C SER A 118 -7.42 -12.35 -24.59
N GLY A 119 -8.16 -11.64 -23.74
CA GLY A 119 -8.68 -12.15 -22.46
C GLY A 119 -7.68 -12.17 -21.31
N ALA A 120 -6.44 -11.73 -21.51
CA ALA A 120 -5.43 -11.62 -20.46
C ALA A 120 -5.20 -10.16 -20.05
N ILE A 121 -5.14 -9.90 -18.74
CA ILE A 121 -4.86 -8.58 -18.19
C ILE A 121 -3.33 -8.40 -18.08
N PRO A 122 -2.76 -7.30 -18.59
CA PRO A 122 -1.36 -6.96 -18.38
C PRO A 122 -1.00 -6.98 -16.89
N THR A 123 0.09 -7.66 -16.54
CA THR A 123 0.54 -7.81 -15.15
C THR A 123 1.98 -7.32 -15.02
N LEU A 124 2.21 -6.45 -14.05
CA LEU A 124 3.52 -5.92 -13.69
C LEU A 124 3.90 -6.49 -12.32
N ILE A 125 5.07 -7.10 -12.23
CA ILE A 125 5.63 -7.61 -10.98
C ILE A 125 6.93 -6.87 -10.72
N VAL A 126 6.99 -6.15 -9.61
CA VAL A 126 8.18 -5.43 -9.16
C VAL A 126 8.77 -6.20 -7.99
N ARG A 127 9.89 -6.88 -8.25
CA ARG A 127 10.65 -7.68 -7.30
C ARG A 127 11.83 -6.86 -6.79
N GLY A 128 12.05 -6.85 -5.48
CA GLY A 128 13.19 -6.17 -4.88
C GLY A 128 13.60 -6.80 -3.56
N PRO A 129 14.71 -6.32 -2.99
CA PRO A 129 15.07 -6.69 -1.63
C PRO A 129 14.05 -6.13 -0.63
N CYS A 130 13.77 -6.89 0.43
CA CYS A 130 13.08 -6.39 1.60
C CYS A 130 14.11 -5.65 2.46
N LEU A 131 13.93 -4.35 2.65
CA LEU A 131 14.81 -3.53 3.47
C LEU A 131 14.00 -2.80 4.52
N VAL A 132 14.60 -2.56 5.69
CA VAL A 132 13.99 -1.77 6.76
C VAL A 132 14.30 -0.29 6.52
N ALA A 133 13.28 0.56 6.57
CA ALA A 133 13.47 1.99 6.41
C ALA A 133 14.23 2.61 7.60
N SER A 134 14.77 3.82 7.42
CA SER A 134 15.51 4.53 8.47
C SER A 134 14.69 4.86 9.71
N ASP A 135 13.36 4.87 9.60
CA ASP A 135 12.44 5.11 10.71
C ASP A 135 12.26 3.89 11.64
N GLN A 136 12.77 2.72 11.24
CA GLN A 136 12.62 1.42 11.92
C GLN A 136 11.17 1.03 12.22
N ARG A 137 10.22 1.54 11.43
CA ARG A 137 8.77 1.29 11.58
C ARG A 137 8.12 0.87 10.28
N THR A 138 8.76 1.16 9.16
CA THR A 138 8.29 0.80 7.83
C THR A 138 9.34 0.01 7.07
N LEU A 139 8.88 -0.67 6.02
CA LEU A 139 9.77 -1.22 5.00
C LEU A 139 10.18 -0.09 4.06
N GLU A 140 11.42 -0.13 3.61
CA GLU A 140 11.93 0.85 2.68
C GLU A 140 11.13 0.80 1.37
N SER A 141 10.68 1.96 0.90
CA SER A 141 9.87 2.05 -0.31
C SER A 141 10.58 1.43 -1.52
N LEU A 142 9.85 0.60 -2.28
CA LEU A 142 10.34 0.03 -3.53
C LEU A 142 9.82 0.86 -4.71
N PRO A 143 10.66 1.68 -5.37
CA PRO A 143 10.21 2.54 -6.45
C PRO A 143 9.90 1.72 -7.72
N ILE A 144 8.83 2.12 -8.42
CA ILE A 144 8.42 1.56 -9.70
C ILE A 144 8.92 2.49 -10.82
N PRO A 145 9.90 2.08 -11.63
CA PRO A 145 10.51 2.97 -12.63
C PRO A 145 9.67 3.01 -13.91
N PHE A 146 8.45 3.56 -13.84
CA PHE A 146 7.54 3.68 -14.98
C PHE A 146 8.18 4.37 -16.17
N SER A 147 8.95 5.43 -15.95
CA SER A 147 9.68 6.13 -17.02
C SER A 147 10.61 5.21 -17.84
N LYS A 148 11.22 4.20 -17.20
CA LYS A 148 12.05 3.18 -17.87
C LYS A 148 11.17 2.14 -18.58
N ILE A 149 10.10 1.69 -17.93
CA ILE A 149 9.15 0.72 -18.49
C ILE A 149 8.51 1.29 -19.77
N LEU A 150 7.96 2.50 -19.71
CA LEU A 150 7.26 3.16 -20.82
C LEU A 150 8.16 3.41 -22.05
N ARG A 151 9.48 3.57 -21.84
CA ARG A 151 10.47 3.75 -22.92
C ARG A 151 11.00 2.44 -23.47
N SER A 152 10.69 1.31 -22.84
CA SER A 152 11.17 0.01 -23.25
C SER A 152 10.29 -0.61 -24.34
N PRO A 153 10.83 -1.52 -25.16
CA PRO A 153 10.05 -2.22 -26.18
C PRO A 153 8.83 -2.95 -25.58
N LEU A 154 7.76 -3.09 -26.36
CA LEU A 154 6.53 -3.79 -25.96
C LEU A 154 6.69 -5.31 -26.09
N THR A 155 7.57 -5.89 -25.28
CA THR A 155 7.75 -7.35 -25.19
C THR A 155 7.67 -7.80 -23.72
N GLN A 156 7.55 -9.11 -23.47
CA GLN A 156 7.78 -9.63 -22.13
C GLN A 156 9.25 -9.39 -21.78
N ILE A 157 9.49 -8.58 -20.76
CA ILE A 157 10.84 -8.15 -20.39
C ILE A 157 11.09 -8.41 -18.91
N GLU A 158 12.27 -8.95 -18.61
CA GLU A 158 12.91 -8.88 -17.31
C GLU A 158 13.90 -7.70 -17.34
N PHE A 159 13.65 -6.67 -16.54
CA PHE A 159 14.61 -5.58 -16.37
C PHE A 159 15.40 -5.79 -15.09
N ALA A 160 16.72 -5.67 -15.17
CA ALA A 160 17.49 -5.25 -13.99
C ALA A 160 17.19 -3.76 -13.73
N GLY A 161 16.53 -3.49 -12.61
CA GLY A 161 16.38 -2.16 -12.03
C GLY A 161 17.58 -1.90 -11.13
N GLU A 162 18.30 -0.82 -11.42
CA GLU A 162 19.22 -0.23 -10.44
C GLU A 162 18.43 0.86 -9.73
N ILE A 163 18.32 0.74 -8.41
CA ILE A 163 17.69 1.76 -7.57
C ILE A 163 18.80 2.79 -7.27
N PRO A 164 18.64 4.07 -7.63
CA PRO A 164 19.66 5.08 -7.36
C PRO A 164 20.04 5.09 -5.88
N GLY A 165 21.35 4.92 -5.60
CA GLY A 165 21.87 4.88 -4.23
C GLY A 165 21.88 3.50 -3.56
N ARG A 166 21.48 2.41 -4.25
CA ARG A 166 21.56 1.04 -3.72
C ARG A 166 22.39 0.13 -4.61
N SER A 167 23.13 -0.79 -3.99
CA SER A 167 23.91 -1.84 -4.69
C SER A 167 23.05 -3.03 -5.13
N GLU A 168 21.91 -3.24 -4.46
CA GLU A 168 21.02 -4.36 -4.72
C GLU A 168 20.06 -4.08 -5.88
N LYS A 169 19.92 -5.06 -6.77
CA LYS A 169 19.16 -4.91 -8.02
C LYS A 169 17.71 -5.34 -7.80
N SER A 170 16.78 -4.46 -8.16
CA SER A 170 15.39 -4.86 -8.35
C SER A 170 15.21 -5.55 -9.70
N LYS A 171 14.20 -6.40 -9.81
CA LYS A 171 13.81 -7.06 -11.05
C LYS A 171 12.37 -6.70 -11.38
N ILE A 172 12.12 -6.37 -12.63
CA ILE A 172 10.77 -6.03 -13.09
C ILE A 172 10.36 -7.03 -14.14
N PHE A 173 9.21 -7.66 -13.93
CA PHE A 173 8.63 -8.59 -14.87
C PHE A 173 7.33 -8.03 -15.40
N VAL A 174 7.18 -8.03 -16.71
CA VAL A 174 5.95 -7.63 -17.38
C VAL A 174 5.39 -8.81 -18.15
N LYS A 175 4.10 -9.11 -17.95
CA LYS A 175 3.38 -10.18 -18.63
C LYS A 175 2.18 -9.62 -19.39
N ASN A 176 1.86 -10.24 -20.53
CA ASN A 176 0.67 -9.98 -21.34
C ASN A 176 0.56 -8.54 -21.90
N VAL A 177 1.70 -7.90 -22.24
CA VAL A 177 1.73 -6.61 -22.96
C VAL A 177 1.93 -6.88 -24.45
N VAL A 178 1.08 -6.28 -25.30
CA VAL A 178 1.03 -6.60 -26.74
C VAL A 178 1.09 -5.36 -27.64
N GLU A 179 0.42 -4.25 -27.28
CA GLU A 179 0.26 -3.11 -28.21
C GLU A 179 0.60 -1.74 -27.62
N PHE A 180 0.41 -1.54 -26.32
CA PHE A 180 0.78 -0.31 -25.62
C PHE A 180 1.01 -0.58 -24.14
N TRP A 181 1.72 0.33 -23.48
CA TRP A 181 1.90 0.31 -22.03
C TRP A 181 0.66 0.89 -21.34
N PRO A 182 0.01 0.15 -20.42
CA PRO A 182 -1.08 0.70 -19.61
C PRO A 182 -0.62 1.90 -18.77
N THR A 183 -1.50 2.90 -18.67
CA THR A 183 -1.29 4.10 -17.84
C THR A 183 -1.69 3.87 -16.39
N ASP A 184 -2.76 3.10 -16.15
CA ASP A 184 -3.33 2.91 -14.82
C ASP A 184 -3.09 1.48 -14.34
N TRP A 185 -2.47 1.36 -13.16
CA TRP A 185 -2.09 0.09 -12.55
C TRP A 185 -2.70 -0.04 -11.17
N ASN A 186 -3.43 -1.12 -10.95
CA ASN A 186 -4.04 -1.45 -9.67
C ASN A 186 -3.12 -2.38 -8.87
N TRP A 187 -2.82 -2.04 -7.62
CA TRP A 187 -2.05 -2.91 -6.72
C TRP A 187 -2.92 -4.07 -6.23
N VAL A 188 -2.56 -5.29 -6.63
CA VAL A 188 -3.38 -6.49 -6.41
C VAL A 188 -2.69 -7.58 -5.61
N GLY A 189 -1.48 -7.33 -5.11
CA GLY A 189 -0.85 -8.26 -4.21
C GLY A 189 0.56 -7.89 -3.79
N VAL A 190 0.99 -8.49 -2.71
CA VAL A 190 2.37 -8.48 -2.26
C VAL A 190 2.76 -9.86 -1.76
N THR A 191 3.97 -10.31 -2.10
CA THR A 191 4.50 -11.61 -1.66
C THR A 191 5.88 -11.41 -1.07
N LEU A 192 6.12 -11.87 0.15
CA LEU A 192 7.46 -11.98 0.72
C LEU A 192 7.96 -13.41 0.57
N TYR A 193 9.21 -13.56 0.13
CA TYR A 193 9.87 -14.84 -0.05
C TYR A 193 10.95 -14.98 1.01
N GLY A 194 10.88 -16.09 1.75
CA GLY A 194 11.94 -16.52 2.64
C GLY A 194 12.96 -17.35 1.87
N ASP A 195 13.90 -17.93 2.60
CA ASP A 195 14.85 -18.89 2.02
C ASP A 195 14.14 -20.19 1.60
N VAL A 196 14.87 -21.09 0.92
CA VAL A 196 14.33 -22.22 0.13
C VAL A 196 13.31 -23.10 0.89
N GLU A 197 13.41 -23.19 2.20
CA GLU A 197 12.55 -24.03 3.06
C GLU A 197 11.36 -23.28 3.68
N GLU A 198 11.34 -21.95 3.59
CA GLU A 198 10.32 -21.13 4.23
C GLU A 198 9.10 -20.88 3.35
N PRO A 199 7.87 -20.99 3.90
CA PRO A 199 6.67 -20.65 3.14
C PRO A 199 6.60 -19.15 2.88
N SER A 200 6.36 -18.76 1.63
CA SER A 200 6.14 -17.36 1.26
C SER A 200 4.90 -16.79 1.95
N LEU A 201 5.00 -15.54 2.41
CA LEU A 201 3.84 -14.79 2.90
C LEU A 201 3.18 -14.06 1.74
N ASN A 202 1.90 -14.28 1.52
CA ASN A 202 1.16 -13.66 0.43
C ASN A 202 -0.02 -12.85 0.96
N ILE A 203 -0.18 -11.65 0.40
CA ILE A 203 -1.34 -10.80 0.55
C ILE A 203 -1.91 -10.57 -0.85
N ASN A 204 -3.19 -10.89 -1.05
CA ASN A 204 -3.89 -10.70 -2.33
C ASN A 204 -4.68 -9.38 -2.38
N GLY A 205 -5.20 -9.03 -3.56
CA GLY A 205 -5.91 -7.77 -3.78
C GLY A 205 -7.16 -7.58 -2.92
N TYR A 206 -7.89 -8.65 -2.59
CA TYR A 206 -9.04 -8.55 -1.69
C TYR A 206 -8.62 -8.18 -0.26
N GLU A 207 -7.47 -8.67 0.17
CA GLU A 207 -6.91 -8.38 1.49
C GLU A 207 -6.34 -6.96 1.56
N ILE A 208 -5.72 -6.48 0.48
CA ILE A 208 -5.32 -5.08 0.34
C ILE A 208 -6.53 -4.16 0.46
N ILE A 209 -7.59 -4.41 -0.33
CA ILE A 209 -8.81 -3.59 -0.33
C ILE A 209 -9.52 -3.66 1.04
N SER A 210 -9.55 -4.84 1.69
CA SER A 210 -10.25 -4.99 2.97
C SER A 210 -9.58 -4.20 4.10
N VAL A 211 -8.25 -4.03 4.08
CA VAL A 211 -7.53 -3.24 5.07
C VAL A 211 -7.49 -1.75 4.71
N LEU A 212 -7.24 -1.41 3.44
CA LEU A 212 -7.11 -0.01 3.00
C LEU A 212 -8.45 0.67 2.72
N GLY A 213 -9.53 -0.10 2.59
CA GLY A 213 -10.88 0.38 2.33
C GLY A 213 -11.18 0.74 0.87
N GLN A 214 -10.17 0.77 -0.01
CA GLN A 214 -10.33 1.09 -1.43
C GLN A 214 -9.19 0.47 -2.27
N PRO A 215 -9.40 0.28 -3.59
CA PRO A 215 -8.32 -0.07 -4.52
C PRO A 215 -7.23 1.00 -4.55
N VAL A 216 -5.97 0.57 -4.70
CA VAL A 216 -4.81 1.45 -4.80
C VAL A 216 -4.39 1.52 -6.27
N LEU A 217 -4.72 2.64 -6.92
CA LEU A 217 -4.38 2.91 -8.31
C LEU A 217 -3.09 3.75 -8.38
N ILE A 218 -2.20 3.37 -9.29
CA ILE A 218 -0.95 4.06 -9.57
C ILE A 218 -0.92 4.42 -11.05
N GLN A 219 -0.58 5.68 -11.34
CA GLN A 219 -0.48 6.19 -12.70
C GLN A 219 0.97 6.13 -13.17
N ALA A 220 1.17 5.56 -14.35
CA ALA A 220 2.43 5.54 -15.07
C ALA A 220 2.53 6.83 -15.88
N GLU A 221 3.16 7.85 -15.30
CA GLU A 221 3.47 9.14 -15.94
C GLU A 221 4.94 9.24 -16.40
#